data_AF-A0A949V3U3-F1
#
_entry.id   AF-A0A949V3U3-F1
#
_cell.length_a   1.000
_cell.length_b   1.000
_cell.length_c   1.000
_cell.angle_alpha   90.00
_cell.angle_beta   90.00
_cell.angle_gamma   90.00
#
_symmetry.space_group_name_H-M   'P 1'
#
loop_
_entity.id
_entity.type
_entity.pdbx_description
1 polymer ?
#
loop_
_entity_poly.entity_id
_entity_poly.type
_entity_poly.pdbx_seq_one_letter_code
_entity_poly.pdbx_strand_id
1 'polypeptide(L)' 'MHDSEAKILPNDSKAILAEKLVAGIEDDRDSLVTKSHLDEVKKRRDEIRTGKVVPINGEKGLAQVRTMIEK' A
#
# COMPACT_ATOMS: atom_id res chain seq x y z
N MET A 1 -8.57 -20.17 22.45
CA MET A 1 -7.41 -20.96 22.90
C MET A 1 -6.62 -21.35 21.64
N HIS A 2 -5.76 -20.47 21.11
CA HIS A 2 -5.06 -20.68 19.82
C HIS A 2 -3.53 -20.51 19.88
N ASP A 3 -2.95 -20.27 21.06
CA ASP A 3 -1.49 -20.11 21.22
C ASP A 3 -0.68 -21.42 21.20
N SER A 4 -1.35 -22.56 21.08
CA SER A 4 -0.79 -23.87 21.42
C SER A 4 0.06 -24.49 20.31
N GLU A 5 -0.30 -24.31 19.05
CA GLU A 5 0.34 -25.04 17.94
C GLU A 5 1.72 -24.46 17.57
N ALA A 6 1.83 -23.13 17.53
CA ALA A 6 3.09 -22.45 17.23
C ALA A 6 4.17 -22.71 18.29
N LYS A 7 3.78 -22.98 19.55
CA LYS A 7 4.72 -23.26 20.64
C LYS A 7 5.37 -24.64 20.54
N ILE A 8 4.72 -25.59 19.86
CA ILE A 8 5.20 -26.96 19.70
C ILE A 8 6.21 -27.06 18.53
N LEU A 9 6.25 -26.06 17.65
CA LEU A 9 7.16 -26.03 16.53
C LEU A 9 8.63 -25.89 16.99
N PRO A 10 9.57 -26.62 16.34
CA PRO A 10 10.99 -26.37 16.45
C PRO A 10 11.32 -24.90 16.14
N ASN A 11 12.42 -24.39 16.71
CA ASN A 11 12.79 -22.97 16.57
C ASN A 11 12.92 -22.53 15.10
N ASP A 12 13.52 -23.37 14.25
CA ASP A 12 13.67 -23.06 12.83
C ASP A 12 12.31 -22.97 12.11
N SER A 13 11.38 -23.86 12.46
CA SER A 13 10.02 -23.82 11.91
C SER A 13 9.22 -22.61 12.39
N LYS A 14 9.46 -22.13 13.62
CA LYS A 14 8.87 -20.88 14.13
C LYS A 14 9.42 -19.66 13.41
N ALA A 15 10.71 -19.62 13.09
CA ALA A 15 11.31 -18.54 12.32
C ALA A 15 10.69 -18.46 10.91
N ILE A 16 10.58 -19.60 10.22
CA ILE A 16 9.94 -19.68 8.90
C ILE A 16 8.45 -19.27 8.98
N LEU A 17 7.73 -19.69 10.02
CA LEU A 17 6.34 -19.30 10.22
C LEU A 17 6.20 -17.79 10.43
N ALA A 18 7.08 -17.17 11.23
CA ALA A 18 7.08 -15.73 11.44
C ALA A 18 7.32 -14.94 10.14
N GLU A 19 8.29 -15.36 9.33
CA GLU A 19 8.56 -14.74 8.03
C GLU A 19 7.35 -14.83 7.08
N LYS A 20 6.70 -16.01 7.00
CA LYS A 20 5.51 -16.20 6.16
C LYS A 20 4.31 -15.40 6.63
N LEU A 21 4.13 -15.23 7.94
CA LEU A 21 3.06 -14.41 8.51
C LEU A 21 3.26 -12.93 8.19
N VAL A 22 4.49 -12.43 8.33
CA VAL A 22 4.82 -11.05 7.94
C VAL A 22 4.55 -10.84 6.45
N ALA A 23 5.02 -11.75 5.59
CA ALA A 23 4.76 -11.66 4.15
C ALA A 23 3.26 -11.72 3.80
N GLY A 24 2.49 -12.58 4.49
CA GLY A 24 1.03 -12.67 4.29
C GLY A 24 0.27 -11.42 4.74
N ILE A 25 0.74 -10.73 5.78
CA ILE A 25 0.18 -9.44 6.21
C ILE A 25 0.46 -8.34 5.18
N GLU A 26 1.62 -8.36 4.53
CA GLU A 26 1.93 -7.41 3.44
C GLU A 26 1.09 -7.66 2.18
N ASP A 27 0.69 -8.90 1.94
CA ASP A 27 -0.23 -9.30 0.85
C ASP A 27 -1.70 -9.00 1.17
N ASP A 28 -2.05 -8.77 2.44
CA ASP A 28 -3.39 -8.35 2.89
C ASP A 28 -3.66 -6.85 2.61
N ARG A 29 -2.89 -6.26 1.69
CA ARG A 29 -3.22 -4.98 1.07
C ARG A 29 -4.52 -5.16 0.30
N ASP A 30 -5.57 -4.52 0.79
CA ASP A 30 -6.91 -4.56 0.20
C ASP A 30 -6.84 -4.53 -1.33
N SER A 31 -7.15 -5.68 -1.93
CA SER A 31 -7.08 -5.89 -3.38
C SER A 31 -7.93 -4.87 -4.15
N LEU A 32 -8.98 -4.33 -3.52
CA LEU A 32 -9.81 -3.28 -4.08
C LEU A 32 -9.08 -1.94 -4.12
N VAL A 33 -8.36 -1.59 -3.04
CA VAL A 33 -7.52 -0.38 -2.98
C VAL A 33 -6.39 -0.46 -4.00
N THR A 34 -5.73 -1.62 -4.10
CA THR A 34 -4.65 -1.83 -5.08
C THR A 34 -5.15 -1.70 -6.52
N LYS A 35 -6.30 -2.30 -6.83
CA LYS A 35 -6.92 -2.20 -8.16
C LYS A 35 -7.34 -0.77 -8.48
N SER A 36 -8.04 -0.10 -7.55
CA SER A 36 -8.49 1.29 -7.72
C SER A 36 -7.30 2.24 -7.92
N HIS A 37 -6.22 2.04 -7.18
CA HIS A 37 -4.99 2.81 -7.34
C HIS A 37 -4.36 2.61 -8.73
N LEU A 38 -4.26 1.37 -9.21
CA LEU A 38 -3.72 1.07 -10.55
C LEU A 38 -4.56 1.70 -11.67
N ASP A 39 -5.89 1.67 -11.54
CA ASP A 39 -6.80 2.27 -12.51
C ASP A 39 -6.63 3.79 -12.56
N GLU A 40 -6.56 4.47 -11.41
CA GLU A 40 -6.34 5.91 -11.34
C GLU A 40 -4.94 6.29 -11.88
N VAL A 41 -3.89 5.52 -11.57
CA VAL A 41 -2.54 5.77 -12.09
C VAL A 41 -2.51 5.68 -13.62
N LYS A 42 -3.12 4.65 -14.22
CA LYS A 42 -3.20 4.51 -15.69
C LYS A 42 -3.94 5.68 -16.32
N LYS A 43 -5.10 6.04 -15.74
CA LYS A 43 -5.89 7.18 -16.19
C LYS A 43 -5.08 8.48 -16.15
N ARG A 44 -4.42 8.80 -15.02
CA ARG A 44 -3.60 10.02 -14.87
C ARG A 44 -2.44 10.08 -15.85
N ARG A 45 -1.76 8.95 -16.07
CA ARG A 45 -0.70 8.84 -17.09
C ARG A 45 -1.23 9.20 -18.48
N ASP A 46 -2.40 8.69 -18.84
CA ASP A 46 -2.99 8.95 -20.16
C ASP A 46 -3.50 10.39 -20.28
N GLU A 47 -4.07 10.97 -19.22
CA GLU A 47 -4.41 12.40 -19.14
C GLU A 47 -3.19 13.32 -19.31
N ILE A 48 -2.03 12.94 -18.74
CA ILE A 48 -0.77 13.67 -18.92
C ILE A 48 -0.28 13.56 -20.38
N ARG A 49 -0.29 12.34 -20.94
CA ARG A 49 0.17 12.10 -22.32
C ARG A 49 -0.69 12.82 -23.37
N THR A 50 -1.99 12.95 -23.12
CA THR A 50 -2.92 13.67 -23.98
C THR A 50 -2.89 15.19 -23.75
N GLY A 51 -2.12 15.68 -22.78
CA GLY A 51 -2.05 17.09 -22.43
C GLY A 51 -3.31 17.62 -21.72
N LYS A 52 -4.24 16.74 -21.32
CA LYS A 52 -5.46 17.11 -20.59
C LYS A 52 -5.14 17.60 -19.18
N VAL A 53 -4.06 17.09 -18.58
CA VAL A 53 -3.59 17.46 -17.25
C VAL A 53 -2.08 17.71 -17.28
N VAL A 54 -1.62 18.69 -16.50
CA VAL A 54 -0.20 19.00 -16.32
C VAL A 54 0.24 18.56 -14.92
N PRO A 55 1.32 17.77 -14.79
CA PRO A 55 1.82 17.38 -13.48
C PRO A 55 2.39 18.59 -12.73
N ILE A 56 2.21 18.60 -11.42
CA ILE A 56 2.82 19.57 -10.51
C ILE A 56 3.90 18.90 -9.66
N ASN A 57 4.80 19.69 -9.09
CA ASN A 57 5.77 19.18 -8.11
C ASN A 57 5.02 18.63 -6.88
N GLY A 58 5.37 17.41 -6.46
CA GLY A 58 4.67 16.69 -5.41
C GLY A 58 4.71 17.38 -4.05
N GLU A 59 5.87 17.94 -3.66
CA GLU A 59 6.00 18.67 -2.39
C GLU A 59 5.14 19.92 -2.39
N LYS A 60 5.15 20.68 -3.50
CA LYS A 60 4.29 21.86 -3.66
C LYS A 60 2.81 21.51 -3.61
N GLY A 61 2.40 20.44 -4.29
CA GLY A 61 1.03 19.96 -4.27
C GLY A 61 0.58 19.53 -2.88
N LEU A 62 1.41 18.77 -2.17
CA LEU A 62 1.11 18.31 -0.82
C LEU A 62 1.02 19.48 0.17
N ALA A 63 1.92 20.45 0.07
CA ALA A 63 1.89 21.66 0.90
C ALA A 63 0.57 22.44 0.69
N GLN A 64 0.12 22.61 -0.57
CA GLN A 64 -1.15 23.28 -0.86
C GLN A 64 -2.36 22.58 -0.22
N VAL A 65 -2.42 21.25 -0.33
CA VAL A 65 -3.51 20.46 0.27
C VAL A 65 -3.52 20.59 1.79
N ARG A 66 -2.36 20.53 2.45
CA ARG A 66 -2.26 20.70 3.91
C ARG A 66 -2.78 22.07 4.35
N THR A 67 -2.36 23.14 3.67
CA THR A 67 -2.86 24.51 3.94
C THR A 67 -4.39 24.63 3.77
N MET A 68 -5.00 23.84 2.88
CA MET A 68 -6.46 23.86 2.69
C MET A 68 -7.23 23.16 3.82
N ILE A 69 -6.62 22.18 4.49
CA ILE A 69 -7.25 21.38 5.56
C ILE A 69 -7.02 21.99 6.95
N GLU A 70 -5.98 22.82 7.11
CA GLU A 70 -5.67 23.51 8.37
C GLU A 70 -6.54 24.76 8.65
N LYS A 71 -7.63 24.97 7.88
CA LYS A 71 -8.65 25.99 8.14
C LYS A 71 -9.89 25.40 8.80
#